data_AF-A0A2T1E1I9-F1
#
_entry.id   AF-A0A2T1E1I9-F1
#
_cell.length_a   1.000
_cell.length_b   1.000
_cell.length_c   1.000
_cell.angle_alpha   90.00
_cell.angle_beta   90.00
_cell.angle_gamma   90.00
#
_symmetry.space_group_name_H-M   'P 1'
#
loop_
_entity.id
_entity.type
_entity.pdbx_description
1 polymer ?
#
loop_
_entity_poly.entity_id
_entity_poly.type
_entity_poly.pdbx_seq_one_letter_code
_entity_poly.pdbx_strand_id
1 'polypeptide(L)'
;MNNLAYLYKSQGRYAEAEPLFLRALAIRVEKLGDDHPSTKAVRQNFRRFLQQVMEAGQTTQLSEHEVTQDVLRQMQAGDGG
;
A
#
# COMPACT_ATOMS: atom_id res chain seq x y z
N MET A 1 -13.01 4.23 2.00
CA MET A 1 -12.16 4.72 0.90
C MET A 1 -11.16 5.70 1.49
N ASN A 2 -9.89 5.63 1.10
CA ASN A 2 -8.86 6.59 1.53
C ASN A 2 -8.69 7.64 0.44
N ASN A 3 -9.70 8.50 0.26
CA ASN A 3 -9.74 9.46 -0.86
C ASN A 3 -8.47 10.33 -0.92
N LEU A 4 -7.87 10.65 0.24
CA LEU A 4 -6.63 11.40 0.33
C LEU A 4 -5.40 10.62 -0.16
N ALA A 5 -5.32 9.32 0.13
CA ALA A 5 -4.23 8.47 -0.34
C ALA A 5 -4.26 8.30 -1.87
N TYR A 6 -5.46 8.20 -2.46
CA TYR A 6 -5.62 8.20 -3.91
C TYR A 6 -5.23 9.52 -4.55
N LEU A 7 -5.58 10.64 -3.92
CA LEU A 7 -5.21 11.98 -4.39
C LEU A 7 -3.68 12.15 -4.39
N TYR A 8 -3.01 11.80 -3.29
CA TYR A 8 -1.55 11.89 -3.21
C TYR A 8 -0.84 10.94 -4.16
N LYS A 9 -1.37 9.72 -4.36
CA LYS A 9 -0.91 8.80 -5.42
C LYS A 9 -1.00 9.45 -6.81
N SER A 10 -2.08 10.17 -7.10
CA SER A 10 -2.26 10.85 -8.39
C SER A 10 -1.35 12.07 -8.57
N GLN A 11 -0.83 12.63 -7.48
CA GLN A 11 0.11 13.76 -7.50
C GLN A 11 1.58 13.32 -7.43
N GLY A 12 1.87 12.01 -7.41
CA GLY A 12 3.23 11.48 -7.25
C GLY A 12 3.81 11.69 -5.84
N ARG A 13 2.98 12.04 -4.86
CA ARG A 13 3.40 12.31 -3.47
C ARG A 13 3.39 11.02 -2.66
N TYR A 14 4.29 10.10 -3.02
CA TYR A 14 4.25 8.74 -2.49
C TYR A 14 4.59 8.64 -1.00
N ALA A 15 5.54 9.44 -0.52
CA ALA A 15 5.90 9.52 0.91
C ALA A 15 4.73 9.97 1.80
N GLU A 16 3.77 10.74 1.26
CA GLU A 16 2.58 11.19 2.00
C GLU A 16 1.40 10.23 1.85
N ALA A 17 1.34 9.49 0.74
CA ALA A 17 0.30 8.50 0.48
C ALA A 17 0.48 7.23 1.32
N GLU A 18 1.71 6.75 1.47
CA GLU A 18 2.04 5.52 2.20
C GLU A 18 1.51 5.49 3.65
N PRO A 19 1.81 6.48 4.53
CA PRO A 19 1.35 6.44 5.93
C PRO A 19 -0.18 6.45 6.05
N LEU A 20 -0.89 7.03 5.07
CA LEU A 20 -2.36 7.00 5.04
C LEU A 20 -2.90 5.60 4.74
N PHE A 21 -2.24 4.84 3.85
CA PHE A 21 -2.59 3.45 3.60
C PHE A 21 -2.30 2.57 4.81
N LEU A 22 -1.12 2.71 5.42
CA LEU A 22 -0.71 1.95 6.61
C LEU A 22 -1.68 2.18 7.78
N ARG A 23 -2.02 3.44 8.07
CA ARG A 23 -2.98 3.78 9.14
C ARG A 23 -4.36 3.19 8.87
N ALA A 24 -4.86 3.30 7.64
CA ALA A 24 -6.15 2.75 7.29
C ALA A 24 -6.18 1.22 7.35
N LEU A 25 -5.08 0.56 6.99
CA LEU A 25 -4.96 -0.89 7.10
C LEU A 25 -4.97 -1.31 8.56
N ALA A 26 -4.17 -0.67 9.41
CA ALA A 26 -4.12 -0.95 10.85
C ALA A 26 -5.51 -0.82 11.50
N ILE A 27 -6.23 0.27 11.24
CA ILE A 27 -7.58 0.49 11.78
C ILE A 27 -8.55 -0.61 11.29
N ARG A 28 -8.51 -0.97 10.00
CA ARG A 28 -9.42 -1.98 9.46
C ARG A 28 -9.12 -3.38 9.98
N VAL A 29 -7.85 -3.75 10.10
CA VAL A 29 -7.43 -5.02 10.69
C VAL A 29 -7.88 -5.08 12.15
N GLU A 30 -7.64 -4.04 12.93
CA GLU A 30 -8.04 -3.99 14.35
C GLU A 30 -9.56 -4.08 14.52
N LYS A 31 -10.33 -3.32 13.73
CA LYS A 31 -11.79 -3.23 13.92
C LYS A 31 -12.59 -4.34 13.26
N LEU A 32 -12.12 -4.86 12.12
CA LEU A 32 -12.90 -5.74 11.26
C LEU A 32 -12.23 -7.12 11.08
N GLY A 33 -10.96 -7.27 11.46
CA GLY A 33 -10.17 -8.45 11.20
C GLY A 33 -9.57 -8.48 9.78
N ASP A 34 -8.65 -9.41 9.57
CA ASP A 34 -7.90 -9.57 8.32
C ASP A 34 -8.80 -9.96 7.14
N ASP A 35 -9.70 -10.92 7.38
CA ASP A 35 -10.51 -11.55 6.34
C ASP A 35 -11.67 -10.71 5.84
N HIS A 36 -11.98 -9.62 6.54
CA HIS A 36 -13.11 -8.79 6.21
C HIS A 36 -12.92 -8.11 4.85
N PRO A 37 -13.98 -8.05 4.01
CA PRO A 37 -13.87 -7.51 2.63
C PRO A 37 -13.34 -6.07 2.59
N SER A 38 -13.65 -5.25 3.60
CA SER A 38 -13.09 -3.90 3.68
C SER A 38 -11.58 -3.89 3.97
N THR A 39 -11.09 -4.81 4.79
CA THR A 39 -9.66 -4.94 5.07
C THR A 39 -8.93 -5.39 3.81
N LYS A 40 -9.43 -6.43 3.14
CA LYS A 40 -8.92 -6.92 1.84
C LYS A 40 -8.89 -5.83 0.78
N ALA A 41 -9.94 -5.01 0.68
CA ALA A 41 -9.97 -3.89 -0.26
C ALA A 41 -8.85 -2.87 0.01
N VAL A 42 -8.54 -2.55 1.28
CA VAL A 42 -7.42 -1.63 1.58
C VAL A 42 -6.07 -2.24 1.27
N ARG A 43 -5.87 -3.55 1.54
CA ARG A 43 -4.64 -4.25 1.13
C ARG A 43 -4.45 -4.22 -0.38
N GLN A 44 -5.50 -4.51 -1.16
CA GLN A 44 -5.44 -4.46 -2.62
C GLN A 44 -5.09 -3.05 -3.13
N ASN A 45 -5.69 -2.02 -2.54
CA ASN A 45 -5.41 -0.64 -2.90
C ASN A 45 -3.97 -0.24 -2.55
N PHE A 46 -3.47 -0.69 -1.40
CA PHE A 46 -2.10 -0.44 -0.99
C PHE A 46 -1.11 -1.17 -1.91
N ARG A 47 -1.37 -2.43 -2.27
CA ARG A 47 -0.57 -3.18 -3.25
C ARG A 47 -0.50 -2.46 -4.59
N ARG A 48 -1.64 -1.99 -5.13
CA ARG A 48 -1.68 -1.21 -6.38
C ARG A 48 -0.90 0.10 -6.27
N PHE A 49 -0.95 0.77 -5.12
CA PHE A 49 -0.12 1.94 -4.85
C PHE A 49 1.36 1.58 -4.93
N LEU A 50 1.80 0.56 -4.20
CA LEU A 50 3.22 0.15 -4.19
C LEU A 50 3.70 -0.30 -5.57
N GLN A 51 2.88 -1.04 -6.33
CA GLN A 51 3.17 -1.39 -7.71
C GLN A 51 3.45 -0.14 -8.57
N GLN A 52 2.59 0.88 -8.49
CA GLN A 52 2.80 2.14 -9.23
C GLN A 52 4.11 2.83 -8.83
N VAL A 53 4.48 2.80 -7.54
CA VAL A 53 5.74 3.39 -7.07
C VAL A 53 6.95 2.61 -7.61
N MET A 54 6.86 1.27 -7.70
CA MET A 54 7.89 0.45 -8.34
C MET A 54 8.02 0.74 -9.83
N GLU A 55 6.90 0.80 -10.56
CA GLU A 55 6.87 1.11 -12.00
C GLU A 55 7.42 2.50 -12.30
N ALA A 56 7.22 3.46 -11.40
CA ALA A 56 7.80 4.80 -11.49
C ALA A 56 9.30 4.84 -11.12
N GLY A 57 9.87 3.75 -10.59
CA GLY A 57 11.25 3.72 -10.09
C GLY A 57 11.47 4.58 -8.84
N GLN A 58 10.40 4.92 -8.11
CA GLN A 58 10.44 5.86 -6.97
C GLN A 58 10.32 5.14 -5.62
N THR A 59 10.71 3.87 -5.53
CA THR A 59 10.69 3.10 -4.27
C THR A 59 11.53 3.72 -3.17
N THR A 60 12.51 4.56 -3.52
CA THR A 60 13.31 5.37 -2.58
C THR A 60 12.49 6.38 -1.78
N GLN A 61 11.26 6.70 -2.21
CA GLN A 61 10.34 7.57 -1.47
C GLN A 61 9.51 6.82 -0.41
N LEU A 62 9.54 5.49 -0.43
CA LEU A 62 8.80 4.66 0.51
C LEU A 62 9.60 4.47 1.80
N SER A 63 8.87 4.32 2.90
CA SER A 63 9.44 3.99 4.20
C SER A 63 9.92 2.53 4.27
N GLU A 64 10.78 2.25 5.25
CA GLU A 64 11.23 0.89 5.59
C GLU A 64 10.20 0.13 6.46
N HIS A 65 8.93 0.56 6.47
CA HIS A 65 7.89 -0.09 7.25
C HIS A 65 7.71 -1.55 6.82
N GLU A 66 7.63 -2.48 7.78
CA GLU A 66 7.61 -3.93 7.53
C GLU A 66 6.53 -4.33 6.53
N VAL A 67 5.29 -3.85 6.71
CA VAL A 67 4.18 -4.11 5.78
C VAL A 67 4.47 -3.64 4.36
N THR A 68 5.15 -2.51 4.18
CA THR A 68 5.54 -2.01 2.86
C THR A 68 6.56 -2.94 2.22
N GLN A 69 7.62 -3.28 2.96
CA GLN A 69 8.71 -4.14 2.48
C GLN A 69 8.23 -5.55 2.18
N ASP A 70 7.33 -6.10 2.99
CA ASP A 70 6.74 -7.42 2.77
C ASP A 70 5.92 -7.46 1.46
N VAL A 71 5.06 -6.46 1.23
CA VAL A 71 4.26 -6.40 0.00
C VAL A 71 5.15 -6.20 -1.22
N LEU A 72 6.19 -5.36 -1.14
CA LEU A 72 7.18 -5.19 -2.22
C LEU A 72 7.89 -6.52 -2.54
N ARG A 73 8.34 -7.26 -1.51
CA ARG A 73 8.98 -8.57 -1.67
C ARG A 73 8.05 -9.58 -2.31
N GLN A 74 6.78 -9.65 -1.87
CA GLN A 74 5.78 -10.55 -2.46
C GLN A 74 5.49 -10.24 -3.93
N MET A 75 5.53 -8.96 -4.32
CA MET A 75 5.35 -8.56 -5.73
C MET A 75 6.55 -8.99 -6.59
N GLN A 76 7.77 -8.82 -6.09
CA GLN A 76 8.99 -9.24 -6.80
C GLN A 76 9.11 -10.77 -6.90
N ALA A 77 8.61 -11.52 -5.89
CA ALA A 77 8.62 -12.98 -5.90
C ALA A 77 7.55 -13.60 -6.83
N GLY A 78 6.53 -12.81 -7.24
CA GLY A 78 5.41 -13.27 -8.06
C GLY A 78 5.66 -13.29 -9.58
N ASP A 79 6.78 -12.76 -10.05
CA ASP A 79 7.15 -12.69 -11.48
C ASP A 79 7.89 -13.96 -11.98
N GLY A 80 7.88 -15.03 -11.19
CA GLY A 80 8.62 -16.28 -11.43
C GLY A 80 7.76 -17.51 -11.71
N GLY A 81 6.59 -17.35 -12.35
CA GLY A 81 5.66 -18.44 -12.70
C GLY A 81 5.36 -18.53 -14.18
#